data_AF-A0A0F9B580-F1
#
_entry.id   AF-A0A0F9B580-F1
#
_cell.length_a   1.000
_cell.length_b   1.000
_cell.length_c   1.000
_cell.angle_alpha   90.00
_cell.angle_beta   90.00
_cell.angle_gamma   90.00
#
_symmetry.space_group_name_H-M   'P 1'
#
loop_
_entity.id
_entity.type
_entity.pdbx_description
1 polymer ?
#
loop_
_entity_poly.entity_id
_entity_poly.type
_entity_poly.pdbx_seq_one_letter_code
_entity_poly.pdbx_strand_id
1 'polypeptide(L)'
;MKDSLMFDLNRIVVGSYPSLMFINQIFQRGLTETASFDCSSTMNINEVLVNLDLDKAKIIRHRPTTMYPNSYQDYFIDMGDTILSITHSGNFTFAVSGASKNRDTLDKLMNKILAMLPPLKAKADNIIPISYWASCGGNAVRRIRYGTVPVWNDSVALN
;
A
#
# COMPACT_ATOMS: atom_id res chain seq x y z
N MET A 1 44.75 -11.72 1.32
CA MET A 1 43.31 -11.88 1.61
C MET A 1 42.60 -10.62 1.14
N LYS A 2 41.93 -10.67 0.00
CA LYS A 2 41.06 -9.61 -0.52
C LYS A 2 39.62 -10.03 -0.25
N ASP A 3 39.21 -9.96 1.01
CA ASP A 3 37.81 -10.11 1.38
C ASP A 3 37.17 -8.73 1.34
N SER A 4 36.97 -8.19 0.13
CA SER A 4 35.92 -7.19 -0.03
C SER A 4 34.62 -7.97 -0.15
N LEU A 5 33.90 -8.09 0.96
CA LEU A 5 32.44 -8.23 0.94
C LEU A 5 31.88 -6.99 0.21
N MET A 6 31.99 -6.98 -1.11
CA MET A 6 31.21 -6.10 -1.95
C MET A 6 29.78 -6.58 -1.81
N PHE A 7 29.01 -5.86 -0.99
CA PHE A 7 27.57 -5.99 -0.93
C PHE A 7 27.02 -5.74 -2.33
N ASP A 8 26.78 -6.82 -3.06
CA ASP A 8 26.09 -6.78 -4.34
C ASP A 8 24.62 -6.42 -4.05
N LEU A 9 24.31 -5.14 -4.11
CA LEU A 9 22.97 -4.59 -3.89
C LEU A 9 21.95 -5.14 -4.91
N ASN A 10 22.40 -5.76 -6.01
CA ASN A 10 21.51 -6.45 -6.96
C ASN A 10 21.06 -7.84 -6.46
N ARG A 11 21.79 -8.42 -5.50
CA ARG A 11 21.44 -9.69 -4.83
C ARG A 11 20.64 -9.52 -3.55
N ILE A 12 20.65 -8.31 -2.98
CA ILE A 12 19.77 -7.97 -1.87
C ILE A 12 18.50 -7.37 -2.45
N VAL A 13 17.48 -8.22 -2.58
CA VAL A 13 16.11 -7.73 -2.72
C VAL A 13 15.71 -7.14 -1.36
N VAL A 14 16.06 -5.88 -1.11
CA VAL A 14 15.46 -5.12 -0.01
C VAL A 14 14.02 -4.83 -0.42
N GLY A 15 13.14 -5.83 -0.23
CA GLY A 15 11.71 -5.62 -0.33
C GLY A 15 11.32 -4.47 0.59
N SER A 16 10.49 -3.55 0.12
CA SER A 16 10.05 -2.37 0.88
C SER A 16 11.13 -1.31 1.14
N TYR A 17 12.16 -1.18 0.29
CA TYR A 17 13.11 -0.06 0.37
C TYR A 17 12.43 1.33 0.48
N PRO A 18 11.36 1.63 -0.29
CA PRO A 18 10.60 2.87 -0.13
C PRO A 18 9.93 3.03 1.24
N SER A 19 9.51 1.95 1.90
CA SER A 19 8.92 2.03 3.24
C SER A 19 9.97 2.29 4.32
N LEU A 20 11.19 1.74 4.16
CA LEU A 20 12.33 2.06 5.02
C LEU A 20 12.78 3.52 4.84
N MET A 21 12.81 4.01 3.59
CA MET A 21 13.04 5.42 3.31
C MET A 21 11.98 6.30 3.95
N PHE A 22 10.71 5.93 3.85
CA PHE A 22 9.60 6.65 4.47
C PHE A 22 9.79 6.79 5.97
N ILE A 23 10.05 5.69 6.69
CA ILE A 23 10.28 5.71 8.14
C ILE A 23 11.47 6.60 8.50
N ASN A 24 12.58 6.47 7.78
CA ASN A 24 13.77 7.30 8.03
C ASN A 24 13.48 8.79 7.80
N GLN A 25 12.73 9.14 6.74
CA GLN A 25 12.39 10.54 6.44
C GLN A 25 11.41 11.14 7.46
N ILE A 26 10.50 10.36 8.05
CA ILE A 26 9.66 10.82 9.17
C ILE A 26 10.54 11.35 10.30
N PHE A 27 11.51 10.53 10.75
CA PHE A 27 12.37 10.88 11.87
C PHE A 27 13.33 12.02 11.53
N GLN A 28 13.97 11.99 10.36
CA GLN A 28 14.92 13.02 9.94
C GLN A 28 14.26 14.41 9.82
N ARG A 29 12.98 14.47 9.47
CA ARG A 29 12.24 15.73 9.25
C ARG A 29 11.34 16.14 10.43
N GLY A 30 11.25 15.31 11.47
CA GLY A 30 10.38 15.56 12.61
C GLY A 30 8.90 15.65 12.22
N LEU A 31 8.44 14.78 11.31
CA LEU A 31 7.02 14.73 10.94
C LEU A 31 6.24 14.05 12.07
N THR A 32 5.42 14.81 12.78
CA THR A 32 4.70 14.32 13.97
C THR A 32 3.39 13.62 13.61
N GLU A 33 2.77 14.02 12.50
CA GLU A 33 1.49 13.48 12.08
C GLU A 33 1.71 12.30 11.15
N THR A 34 1.09 11.17 11.47
CA THR A 34 1.11 9.97 10.64
C THR A 34 -0.30 9.42 10.45
N ALA A 35 -0.52 8.79 9.30
CA ALA A 35 -1.76 8.11 8.97
C ALA A 35 -1.46 6.95 8.03
N SER A 36 -2.23 5.86 8.15
CA SER A 36 -2.12 4.74 7.24
C SER A 36 -3.47 4.06 7.06
N PHE A 37 -3.67 3.47 5.89
CA PHE A 37 -4.77 2.56 5.64
C PHE A 37 -4.37 1.50 4.63
N ASP A 38 -4.98 0.33 4.78
CA ASP A 38 -4.91 -0.76 3.81
C ASP A 38 -6.29 -0.89 3.16
N CYS A 39 -6.34 -0.97 1.83
CA CYS A 39 -7.59 -1.24 1.12
C CYS A 39 -7.37 -2.13 -0.10
N SER A 40 -8.41 -2.86 -0.48
CA SER A 40 -8.42 -3.54 -1.78
C SER A 40 -9.28 -2.75 -2.77
N SER A 41 -8.76 -2.52 -3.97
CA SER A 41 -9.41 -1.77 -5.04
C SER A 41 -9.01 -2.33 -6.40
N THR A 42 -9.89 -2.22 -7.39
CA THR A 42 -9.55 -2.53 -8.80
C THR A 42 -8.83 -1.38 -9.51
N MET A 43 -8.63 -0.24 -8.83
CA MET A 43 -8.03 0.95 -9.41
C MET A 43 -6.58 0.67 -9.85
N ASN A 44 -6.14 1.26 -10.96
CA ASN A 44 -4.75 1.14 -11.37
C ASN A 44 -3.88 2.11 -10.56
N ILE A 45 -2.74 1.64 -10.04
CA ILE A 45 -1.81 2.50 -9.30
C ILE A 45 -1.35 3.72 -10.12
N ASN A 46 -1.19 3.59 -11.45
CA ASN A 46 -0.82 4.72 -12.30
C ASN A 46 -1.93 5.78 -12.35
N GLU A 47 -3.20 5.39 -12.33
CA GLU A 47 -4.33 6.32 -12.28
C GLU A 47 -4.37 7.07 -10.95
N VAL A 48 -4.08 6.39 -9.84
CA VAL A 48 -3.96 7.04 -8.52
C VAL A 48 -2.85 8.09 -8.52
N LEU A 49 -1.68 7.75 -9.05
CA LEU A 49 -0.52 8.66 -9.06
C LEU A 49 -0.74 9.89 -9.93
N VAL A 50 -1.40 9.75 -11.10
CA VAL A 50 -1.72 10.89 -11.98
C VAL A 50 -2.67 11.87 -11.30
N ASN A 51 -3.65 11.39 -10.53
CA ASN A 51 -4.67 12.24 -9.89
C ASN A 51 -4.21 12.91 -8.57
N LEU A 52 -2.98 12.63 -8.11
CA LEU A 52 -2.44 13.20 -6.88
C LEU A 52 -1.79 14.59 -7.03
N ASP A 53 -1.86 15.20 -8.22
CA ASP A 53 -1.29 16.53 -8.53
C ASP A 53 0.18 16.64 -8.07
N LEU A 54 1.00 15.68 -8.51
CA LEU A 54 2.37 15.46 -8.05
C LEU A 54 3.43 16.36 -8.72
N ASP A 55 3.04 17.51 -9.29
CA ASP A 55 3.89 18.34 -10.19
C ASP A 55 5.22 18.82 -9.58
N LYS A 56 5.35 18.80 -8.26
CA LYS A 56 6.61 19.14 -7.55
C LYS A 56 7.13 18.01 -6.64
N ALA A 57 6.50 16.84 -6.69
CA ALA A 57 6.84 15.74 -5.81
C ALA A 57 8.02 14.94 -6.36
N LYS A 58 8.96 14.58 -5.50
CA LYS A 58 10.02 13.63 -5.83
C LYS A 58 9.48 12.22 -5.64
N ILE A 59 9.40 11.45 -6.73
CA ILE A 59 8.85 10.09 -6.72
C ILE A 59 10.00 9.09 -6.87
N ILE A 60 10.12 8.18 -5.91
CA ILE A 60 11.02 7.04 -5.97
C ILE A 60 10.17 5.79 -6.10
N ARG A 61 10.34 5.07 -7.21
CA ARG A 61 9.66 3.80 -7.48
C ARG A 61 10.63 2.66 -7.23
N HIS A 62 10.19 1.67 -6.47
CA HIS A 62 10.88 0.39 -6.35
C HIS A 62 9.99 -0.72 -6.89
N ARG A 63 10.55 -1.52 -7.79
CA ARG A 63 9.94 -2.74 -8.31
C ARG A 63 11.03 -3.82 -8.29
N PRO A 64 10.76 -5.01 -7.74
CA PRO A 64 11.71 -6.11 -7.80
C PRO A 64 12.00 -6.48 -9.26
N THR A 65 13.26 -6.82 -9.52
CA THR A 65 13.79 -7.13 -10.86
C THR A 65 13.15 -8.35 -11.52
N THR A 66 12.58 -9.27 -10.73
CA THR A 66 11.82 -10.41 -11.23
C THR A 66 10.35 -10.02 -11.44
N MET A 67 9.98 -9.79 -12.70
CA MET A 67 8.59 -9.55 -13.13
C MET A 67 7.73 -10.80 -12.91
N TYR A 68 7.24 -11.00 -11.70
CA TYR A 68 6.06 -11.83 -11.51
C TYR A 68 4.81 -11.00 -11.79
N PRO A 69 3.76 -11.56 -12.43
CA PRO A 69 2.53 -10.83 -12.75
C PRO A 69 1.83 -10.20 -11.51
N ASN A 70 2.18 -10.65 -10.30
CA ASN A 70 1.68 -10.15 -9.03
C ASN A 70 2.77 -9.45 -8.18
N SER A 71 3.84 -8.94 -8.80
CA SER A 71 4.93 -8.26 -8.10
C SER A 71 4.44 -7.01 -7.37
N TYR A 72 4.97 -6.79 -6.17
CA TYR A 72 4.77 -5.54 -5.43
C TYR A 72 5.40 -4.35 -6.16
N GLN A 73 4.70 -3.21 -6.11
CA GLN A 73 5.16 -1.93 -6.62
C GLN A 73 5.11 -0.94 -5.46
N ASP A 74 6.27 -0.45 -5.05
CA ASP A 74 6.39 0.49 -3.96
C ASP A 74 6.74 1.86 -4.49
N TYR A 75 6.03 2.87 -3.99
CA TYR A 75 6.22 4.27 -4.34
C TYR A 75 6.50 5.04 -3.06
N PHE A 76 7.58 5.81 -3.05
CA PHE A 76 7.82 6.86 -2.08
C PHE A 76 7.66 8.20 -2.78
N ILE A 77 6.79 9.06 -2.25
CA ILE A 77 6.44 10.35 -2.83
C ILE A 77 6.76 11.40 -1.79
N ASP A 78 7.66 12.30 -2.14
CA ASP A 78 8.12 13.38 -1.28
C ASP A 78 7.59 14.72 -1.79
N MET A 79 6.71 15.34 -1.00
CA MET A 79 6.08 16.63 -1.28
C MET A 79 6.62 17.74 -0.34
N GLY A 80 7.83 17.56 0.22
CA GLY A 80 8.46 18.50 1.14
C GLY A 80 8.06 18.24 2.60
N ASP A 81 7.13 19.04 3.14
CA ASP A 81 6.62 18.89 4.51
C ASP A 81 5.62 17.74 4.66
N THR A 82 5.30 17.05 3.56
CA THR A 82 4.45 15.86 3.53
C THR A 82 5.12 14.78 2.69
N ILE A 83 5.10 13.55 3.17
CA ILE A 83 5.61 12.39 2.44
C ILE A 83 4.55 11.29 2.43
N LEU A 84 4.54 10.49 1.37
CA LEU A 84 3.65 9.35 1.19
C LEU A 84 4.45 8.12 0.81
N SER A 85 3.99 6.97 1.25
CA SER A 85 4.38 5.66 0.76
C SER A 85 3.13 4.94 0.27
N ILE A 86 3.15 4.49 -0.98
CA ILE A 86 2.07 3.70 -1.57
C ILE A 86 2.66 2.39 -2.03
N THR A 87 2.24 1.30 -1.41
CA THR A 87 2.56 -0.06 -1.83
C THR A 87 1.35 -0.66 -2.51
N HIS A 88 1.51 -1.03 -3.77
CA HIS A 88 0.53 -1.77 -4.54
C HIS A 88 1.02 -3.21 -4.73
N SER A 89 0.32 -4.18 -4.15
CA SER A 89 0.70 -5.60 -4.20
C SER A 89 -0.40 -6.47 -4.79
N GLY A 90 0.02 -7.43 -5.62
CA GLY A 90 -0.90 -8.19 -6.45
C GLY A 90 -1.67 -7.28 -7.42
N ASN A 91 -2.91 -7.67 -7.73
CA ASN A 91 -3.78 -6.93 -8.65
C ASN A 91 -4.73 -5.96 -7.94
N PHE A 92 -4.83 -6.01 -6.61
CA PHE A 92 -5.92 -5.35 -5.89
C PHE A 92 -5.52 -4.66 -4.59
N THR A 93 -4.34 -4.92 -4.02
CA THR A 93 -4.07 -4.49 -2.62
C THR A 93 -3.24 -3.22 -2.61
N PHE A 94 -3.76 -2.20 -1.93
CA PHE A 94 -3.08 -0.95 -1.66
C PHE A 94 -2.81 -0.85 -0.15
N ALA A 95 -1.57 -0.56 0.21
CA ALA A 95 -1.19 -0.09 1.52
C ALA A 95 -0.64 1.33 1.36
N VAL A 96 -1.31 2.30 1.99
CA VAL A 96 -0.98 3.72 1.89
C VAL A 96 -0.59 4.21 3.27
N SER A 97 0.58 4.83 3.37
CA SER A 97 1.07 5.49 4.58
C SER A 97 1.47 6.91 4.24
N GLY A 98 1.16 7.85 5.12
CA GLY A 98 1.48 9.25 4.96
C GLY A 98 2.01 9.85 6.26
N ALA A 99 2.87 10.86 6.12
CA ALA A 99 3.34 11.64 7.24
C ALA A 99 3.46 13.12 6.86
N SER A 100 3.17 14.01 7.80
CA SER A 100 3.22 15.45 7.59
C SER A 100 3.55 16.20 8.87
N LYS A 101 3.92 17.48 8.75
CA LYS A 101 3.90 18.42 9.87
C LYS A 101 2.51 18.95 10.20
N ASN A 102 1.55 18.81 9.28
CA ASN A 102 0.21 19.37 9.41
C ASN A 102 -0.86 18.28 9.25
N ARG A 103 -1.69 18.11 10.27
CA ARG A 103 -2.76 17.11 10.32
C ARG A 103 -3.80 17.31 9.23
N ASP A 104 -4.25 18.55 9.01
CA ASP A 104 -5.30 18.86 8.03
C ASP A 104 -4.83 18.55 6.60
N THR A 105 -3.57 18.84 6.29
CA THR A 105 -2.97 18.50 4.99
C THR A 105 -2.91 17.00 4.81
N LEU A 106 -2.49 16.27 5.84
CA LEU A 106 -2.40 14.81 5.81
C LEU A 106 -3.79 14.18 5.64
N ASP A 107 -4.79 14.61 6.41
CA ASP A 107 -6.14 14.05 6.35
C ASP A 107 -6.81 14.36 5.00
N LYS A 108 -6.63 15.57 4.44
CA LYS A 108 -7.13 15.89 3.08
C LYS A 108 -6.51 14.97 2.03
N LEU A 109 -5.21 14.73 2.11
CA LEU A 109 -4.48 13.88 1.18
C LEU A 109 -4.90 12.41 1.30
N MET A 110 -4.95 11.88 2.53
CA MET A 110 -5.33 10.49 2.78
C MET A 110 -6.78 10.22 2.38
N ASN A 111 -7.70 11.15 2.67
CA ASN A 111 -9.09 11.05 2.22
C ASN A 111 -9.22 11.15 0.70
N LYS A 112 -8.43 12.00 0.04
CA LYS A 112 -8.37 12.09 -1.43
C LYS A 112 -7.95 10.74 -2.03
N ILE A 113 -6.91 10.10 -1.50
CA ILE A 113 -6.47 8.77 -1.97
C ILE A 113 -7.54 7.71 -1.68
N LEU A 114 -8.11 7.69 -0.48
CA LEU A 114 -9.13 6.72 -0.10
C LEU A 114 -10.37 6.82 -1.00
N ALA A 115 -10.80 8.04 -1.36
CA ALA A 115 -11.91 8.26 -2.27
C ALA A 115 -11.64 7.76 -3.71
N MET A 116 -10.37 7.77 -4.15
CA MET A 116 -9.95 7.20 -5.43
C MET A 116 -9.89 5.67 -5.43
N LEU A 117 -9.93 5.03 -4.26
CA LEU A 117 -9.79 3.59 -4.13
C LEU A 117 -11.15 2.96 -3.80
N PRO A 118 -12.02 2.75 -4.81
CA PRO A 118 -13.31 2.12 -4.57
C PRO A 118 -13.06 0.74 -3.92
N PRO A 119 -13.76 0.43 -2.81
CA PRO A 119 -13.60 -0.86 -2.18
C PRO A 119 -13.95 -1.96 -3.19
N LEU A 120 -13.09 -2.98 -3.25
CA LEU A 120 -13.29 -4.15 -4.07
C LEU A 120 -14.66 -4.75 -3.75
N LYS A 121 -15.66 -4.49 -4.60
CA LYS A 121 -16.94 -5.19 -4.53
C LYS A 121 -16.71 -6.58 -5.10
N ALA A 122 -17.21 -7.58 -4.39
CA ALA A 122 -17.27 -8.95 -4.89
C ALA A 122 -17.91 -8.94 -6.28
N LYS A 123 -17.15 -9.25 -7.32
CA LYS A 123 -17.66 -9.36 -8.71
C LYS A 123 -18.51 -10.61 -8.91
N ALA A 124 -18.49 -11.52 -7.94
CA ALA A 124 -19.22 -12.78 -7.96
C ALA A 124 -19.88 -12.96 -6.59
N ASP A 125 -21.12 -13.46 -6.58
CA ASP A 125 -21.94 -13.68 -5.37
C ASP A 125 -21.26 -14.56 -4.31
N ASN A 126 -20.17 -15.21 -4.68
CA ASN A 126 -19.40 -16.12 -3.87
C ASN A 126 -18.04 -15.57 -3.40
N ILE A 127 -17.75 -14.28 -3.59
CA ILE A 127 -16.58 -13.64 -3.00
C ILE A 127 -17.04 -12.87 -1.76
N ILE A 128 -16.60 -13.30 -0.58
CA ILE A 128 -16.99 -12.67 0.68
C ILE A 128 -15.82 -11.91 1.33
N PRO A 129 -16.07 -10.72 1.90
CA PRO A 129 -15.09 -10.03 2.71
C PRO A 129 -14.96 -10.70 4.08
N ILE A 130 -13.80 -11.23 4.39
CA ILE A 130 -13.44 -11.80 5.69
C ILE A 130 -12.69 -10.71 6.48
N SER A 131 -13.36 -10.16 7.49
CA SER A 131 -12.72 -9.26 8.46
C SER A 131 -11.95 -10.09 9.50
N TYR A 132 -10.70 -9.75 9.76
CA TYR A 132 -9.89 -10.40 10.80
C TYR A 132 -8.97 -9.39 11.47
N TRP A 133 -8.59 -9.68 12.72
CA TRP A 133 -7.59 -8.91 13.45
C TRP A 133 -6.20 -9.47 13.15
N ALA A 134 -5.27 -8.59 12.80
CA ALA A 134 -3.88 -8.94 12.53
C ALA A 134 -2.95 -8.11 13.40
N SER A 135 -1.85 -8.72 13.86
CA SER A 135 -0.76 -7.96 14.46
C SER A 135 0.04 -7.27 13.34
N CYS A 136 0.17 -5.96 13.42
CA CYS A 136 1.01 -5.17 12.53
C CYS A 136 1.72 -4.09 13.35
N GLY A 137 3.06 -4.14 13.40
CA GLY A 137 3.85 -3.15 14.15
C GLY A 137 3.57 -3.09 15.65
N GLY A 138 3.17 -4.21 16.28
CA GLY A 138 2.88 -4.27 17.72
C GLY A 138 1.44 -3.87 18.11
N ASN A 139 0.61 -3.45 17.15
CA ASN A 139 -0.80 -3.12 17.36
C ASN A 139 -1.73 -4.14 16.69
N ALA A 140 -2.91 -4.32 17.27
CA ALA A 140 -3.99 -5.07 16.63
C ALA A 140 -4.68 -4.18 15.59
N VAL A 141 -4.59 -4.56 14.32
CA VAL A 141 -5.18 -3.84 13.19
C VAL A 141 -6.28 -4.69 12.56
N ARG A 142 -7.46 -4.11 12.33
CA ARG A 142 -8.53 -4.76 11.59
C ARG A 142 -8.18 -4.77 10.10
N ARG A 143 -8.09 -5.96 9.52
CA ARG A 143 -7.83 -6.17 8.08
C ARG A 143 -9.00 -6.89 7.42
N ILE A 144 -9.14 -6.69 6.11
CA ILE A 144 -10.13 -7.38 5.28
C ILE A 144 -9.38 -8.16 4.20
N ARG A 145 -9.67 -9.46 4.09
CA ARG A 145 -9.28 -10.28 2.93
C ARG A 145 -10.54 -10.70 2.20
N TYR A 146 -10.42 -10.92 0.89
CA TYR A 146 -11.51 -11.49 0.10
C TYR A 146 -11.23 -12.97 -0.10
N GLY A 147 -12.17 -13.80 0.34
CA GLY A 147 -12.15 -15.25 0.13
C GLY A 147 -13.22 -15.64 -0.86
N THR A 148 -12.91 -16.62 -1.71
CA THR A 148 -13.91 -17.26 -2.56
C THR A 148 -14.55 -18.39 -1.77
N VAL A 149 -15.85 -18.29 -1.48
CA VAL A 149 -16.65 -19.42 -1.03
C VAL A 149 -17.13 -20.22 -2.25
N PRO A 150 -17.33 -21.54 -2.13
CA PRO A 150 -18.07 -22.27 -3.15
C PRO A 150 -19.45 -21.62 -3.32
N VAL A 151 -19.98 -21.58 -4.54
CA VAL A 151 -21.38 -21.19 -4.77
C VAL A 151 -22.23 -22.33 -4.23
N TRP A 152 -22.85 -22.17 -3.06
CA TRP A 152 -23.82 -23.14 -2.59
C TRP A 152 -25.09 -22.85 -3.38
N ASN A 153 -25.56 -23.83 -4.17
CA ASN A 153 -26.89 -23.76 -4.76
C ASN A 153 -27.90 -23.87 -3.60
N ASP A 154 -28.21 -22.75 -2.95
CA ASP A 154 -29.27 -22.66 -1.93
C ASP A 154 -30.69 -22.83 -2.52
N SER A 155 -30.80 -23.48 -3.69
CA SER A 155 -32.07 -23.94 -4.28
C SER A 155 -32.45 -25.37 -3.89
N VAL A 156 -31.69 -26.05 -3.03
CA VAL A 156 -31.98 -27.45 -2.63
C VAL A 156 -32.44 -27.62 -1.17
N ALA A 157 -32.45 -26.56 -0.34
CA ALA A 157 -32.72 -26.72 1.09
C ALA A 157 -33.76 -25.73 1.68
N LEU A 158 -34.76 -25.32 0.91
CA LEU A 158 -36.00 -24.74 1.43
C LEU A 158 -37.19 -25.16 0.53
N ASN A 159 -37.49 -26.46 0.55
CA ASN A 159 -38.82 -27.00 0.21
C ASN A 159 -39.30 -27.82 1.42
#